data_AF-A0AA37B2A5-F1
#
_entry.id   AF-A0AA37B2A5-F1
#
_cell.length_a   1.000
_cell.length_b   1.000
_cell.length_c   1.000
_cell.angle_alpha   90.00
_cell.angle_beta   90.00
_cell.angle_gamma   90.00
#
_symmetry.space_group_name_H-M   'P 1'
#
loop_
_entity.id
_entity.type
_entity.pdbx_description
1 polymer ?
#
loop_
_entity_poly.entity_id
_entity_poly.type
_entity_poly.pdbx_seq_one_letter_code
_entity_poly.pdbx_strand_id
1 'polypeptide(L)'
;MKKIIVASTLSLAAFSQFAAADAIRGEVAGESNRNGPHLGILKGGYEFDTDYGQFGFDVEAKSRLGGRPYGENQHESGLHEATFAADYTYKFGNAYVQPRAEYTRNVANDANTGKFALKGGYNFDNGIFVAARYRYEDTQNNGFSKTELGDVKTNRTDLTAGWAGDIVGISFNYINKDANAEHKNNNLKVNELETKVFLTNLGSYQPYVQYTQKNFDSTGYDSSPIKDDSQIKLGVSMKF
;
A
#
# COMPACT_ATOMS: atom_id res chain seq x y z
N MET A 1 -22.29 -4.75 -23.73
CA MET A 1 -21.17 -5.59 -24.21
C MET A 1 -20.20 -5.83 -23.07
N LYS A 2 -19.98 -7.09 -22.72
CA LYS A 2 -19.18 -7.55 -21.57
C LYS A 2 -17.70 -7.28 -21.84
N LYS A 3 -17.12 -6.26 -21.20
CA LYS A 3 -15.66 -6.10 -21.08
C LYS A 3 -15.25 -6.61 -19.71
N ILE A 4 -15.32 -7.92 -19.51
CA ILE A 4 -14.55 -8.57 -18.45
C ILE A 4 -13.13 -8.65 -19.03
N ILE A 5 -12.36 -7.60 -18.80
CA ILE A 5 -10.97 -7.53 -19.25
C ILE A 5 -10.20 -8.52 -18.39
N VAL A 6 -9.80 -9.58 -19.07
CA VAL A 6 -8.60 -10.40 -18.90
C VAL A 6 -7.45 -9.55 -18.33
N ALA A 7 -7.43 -9.32 -17.02
CA ALA A 7 -6.40 -8.57 -16.30
C ALA A 7 -5.38 -9.49 -15.62
N SER A 8 -5.74 -10.77 -15.41
CA SER A 8 -4.89 -11.77 -14.76
C SER A 8 -3.74 -12.29 -15.65
N THR A 9 -3.89 -12.32 -16.98
CA THR A 9 -2.80 -12.75 -17.88
C THR A 9 -1.85 -11.63 -18.27
N LEU A 10 -2.24 -10.35 -18.13
CA LEU A 10 -1.37 -9.22 -18.43
C LEU A 10 -0.30 -8.98 -17.37
N SER A 11 -0.59 -9.27 -16.09
CA SER A 11 0.45 -9.34 -15.06
C SER A 11 1.41 -10.50 -15.32
N LEU A 12 0.93 -11.71 -15.60
CA LEU A 12 1.83 -12.84 -15.88
C LEU A 12 2.69 -12.66 -17.15
N ALA A 13 2.15 -12.07 -18.23
CA ALA A 13 2.88 -11.92 -19.49
C ALA A 13 3.96 -10.82 -19.46
N ALA A 14 3.81 -9.78 -18.62
CA ALA A 14 4.82 -8.73 -18.48
C ALA A 14 6.00 -9.14 -17.59
N PHE A 15 5.85 -10.22 -16.80
CA PHE A 15 6.85 -10.66 -15.82
C PHE A 15 7.43 -12.07 -16.08
N SER A 16 7.37 -12.57 -17.32
CA SER A 16 7.92 -13.89 -17.68
C SER A 16 9.41 -13.88 -18.09
N GLN A 17 10.10 -12.73 -18.03
CA GLN A 17 11.45 -12.59 -18.61
C GLN A 17 12.61 -12.71 -17.61
N PHE A 18 12.37 -12.75 -16.30
CA PHE A 18 13.43 -13.03 -15.33
C PHE A 18 13.42 -14.51 -14.95
N ALA A 19 14.04 -15.34 -15.80
CA ALA A 19 14.19 -16.79 -15.58
C ALA A 19 15.00 -17.17 -14.31
N ALA A 20 15.52 -16.18 -13.57
CA ALA A 20 16.33 -16.36 -12.37
C ALA A 20 15.63 -15.93 -11.07
N ALA A 21 14.35 -15.52 -11.12
CA ALA A 21 13.59 -15.21 -9.90
C ALA A 21 13.11 -16.49 -9.22
N ASP A 22 13.25 -16.56 -7.89
CA ASP A 22 12.77 -17.68 -7.08
C ASP A 22 11.26 -17.61 -6.84
N ALA A 23 10.68 -16.41 -6.89
CA ALA A 23 9.24 -16.26 -6.95
C ALA A 23 8.76 -15.04 -7.76
N ILE A 24 7.58 -15.16 -8.35
CA ILE A 24 6.83 -14.05 -8.96
C ILE A 24 5.73 -13.61 -8.01
N ARG A 25 5.69 -12.32 -7.69
CA ARG A 25 4.69 -11.70 -6.82
C ARG A 25 3.68 -10.92 -7.66
N GLY A 26 2.40 -11.00 -7.33
CA GLY A 26 1.36 -10.27 -8.04
C GLY A 26 0.20 -9.84 -7.14
N GLU A 27 -0.50 -8.78 -7.54
CA GLU A 27 -1.79 -8.40 -6.97
C GLU A 27 -2.70 -7.78 -8.03
N VAL A 28 -3.97 -8.17 -7.99
CA VAL A 28 -5.05 -7.43 -8.66
C VAL A 28 -6.09 -7.07 -7.60
N ALA A 29 -6.46 -5.80 -7.51
CA ALA A 29 -7.45 -5.35 -6.54
C ALA A 29 -8.32 -4.19 -7.06
N GLY A 30 -9.51 -4.06 -6.49
CA GLY A 30 -10.38 -2.90 -6.60
C GLY A 30 -10.56 -2.25 -5.23
N GLU A 31 -10.51 -0.92 -5.19
CA GLU A 31 -10.62 -0.10 -4.00
C GLU A 31 -11.79 0.87 -4.16
N SER A 32 -12.67 0.91 -3.17
CA SER A 32 -13.80 1.83 -3.09
C SER A 32 -13.67 2.72 -1.86
N ASN A 33 -13.45 4.02 -2.06
CA ASN A 33 -13.46 5.03 -1.01
C ASN A 33 -14.84 5.67 -0.90
N ARG A 34 -15.34 5.86 0.32
CA ARG A 34 -16.66 6.47 0.57
C ARG A 34 -16.70 7.94 0.13
N ASN A 35 -15.67 8.72 0.43
CA ASN A 35 -15.61 10.14 0.06
C ASN A 35 -14.51 10.46 -0.98
N GLY A 36 -13.94 9.47 -1.64
CA GLY A 36 -12.86 9.64 -2.63
C GLY A 36 -13.10 8.87 -3.94
N PRO A 37 -12.08 8.73 -4.80
CA PRO A 37 -12.21 7.95 -6.02
C PRO A 37 -12.21 6.45 -5.74
N HIS A 38 -12.67 5.70 -6.73
CA HIS A 38 -12.50 4.26 -6.78
C HIS A 38 -11.27 3.95 -7.63
N LEU A 39 -10.44 3.01 -7.17
CA LEU A 39 -9.16 2.70 -7.81
C LEU A 39 -9.10 1.23 -8.20
N GLY A 40 -8.50 0.95 -9.35
CA GLY A 40 -8.05 -0.38 -9.75
C GLY A 40 -6.55 -0.46 -9.54
N ILE A 41 -6.07 -1.57 -8.99
CA ILE A 41 -4.68 -1.77 -8.59
C ILE A 41 -4.14 -3.00 -9.32
N LEU A 42 -2.99 -2.82 -9.95
CA LEU A 42 -2.18 -3.90 -10.51
C LEU A 42 -0.79 -3.79 -9.93
N LYS A 43 -0.33 -4.86 -9.29
CA LYS A 43 1.04 -4.97 -8.77
C LYS A 43 1.70 -6.22 -9.33
N GLY A 44 2.96 -6.13 -9.66
CA GLY A 44 3.80 -7.26 -10.02
C GLY A 44 5.22 -7.07 -9.53
N GLY A 45 5.94 -8.17 -9.33
CA GLY A 45 7.28 -8.13 -8.79
C GLY A 45 7.96 -9.48 -8.78
N TYR A 46 9.22 -9.47 -8.36
CA TYR A 46 10.04 -10.66 -8.23
C TYR A 46 10.64 -10.74 -6.84
N GLU A 47 10.93 -11.96 -6.42
CA GLU A 47 11.69 -12.27 -5.21
C GLU A 47 12.84 -13.19 -5.61
N PHE A 48 14.00 -12.94 -5.02
CA PHE A 48 15.24 -13.68 -5.24
C PHE A 48 15.76 -14.10 -3.87
N ASP A 49 15.99 -15.38 -3.68
CA ASP A 49 16.65 -15.91 -2.52
C ASP A 49 18.16 -15.60 -2.60
N THR A 50 18.71 -15.28 -1.45
CA THR A 50 20.14 -15.06 -1.22
C THR A 50 20.56 -15.94 -0.05
N ASP A 51 21.86 -16.16 0.12
CA ASP A 51 22.39 -16.97 1.24
C ASP A 51 21.91 -16.48 2.62
N TYR A 52 21.53 -15.21 2.74
CA TYR A 52 21.20 -14.56 4.01
C TYR A 52 19.75 -14.09 4.10
N GLY A 53 18.94 -14.16 3.05
CA GLY A 53 17.61 -13.56 3.03
C GLY A 53 17.01 -13.47 1.64
N GLN A 54 16.00 -12.63 1.46
CA GLN A 54 15.24 -12.55 0.21
C GLN A 54 15.21 -11.11 -0.30
N PHE A 55 15.69 -10.87 -1.51
CA PHE A 55 15.61 -9.57 -2.18
C PHE A 55 14.34 -9.51 -3.03
N GLY A 56 13.60 -8.41 -2.95
CA GLY A 56 12.35 -8.21 -3.67
C GLY A 56 12.36 -6.92 -4.49
N PHE A 57 11.73 -6.96 -5.65
CA PHE A 57 11.40 -5.78 -6.45
C PHE A 57 9.93 -5.79 -6.81
N ASP A 58 9.26 -4.64 -6.74
CA ASP A 58 7.85 -4.48 -7.10
C ASP A 58 7.61 -3.25 -7.98
N VAL A 59 6.65 -3.37 -8.89
CA VAL A 59 5.98 -2.26 -9.58
C VAL A 59 4.49 -2.34 -9.30
N GLU A 60 3.89 -1.22 -8.92
CA GLU A 60 2.46 -1.07 -8.70
C GLU A 60 1.92 0.09 -9.54
N ALA A 61 0.77 -0.11 -10.17
CA ALA A 61 0.02 0.91 -10.87
C ALA A 61 -1.40 0.98 -10.31
N LYS A 62 -1.87 2.19 -9.99
CA LYS A 62 -3.25 2.46 -9.62
C LYS A 62 -3.90 3.31 -10.69
N SER A 63 -5.10 2.92 -11.11
CA SER A 63 -5.88 3.64 -12.11
C SER A 63 -7.23 4.04 -11.53
N ARG A 64 -7.72 5.23 -11.86
CA ARG A 64 -9.05 5.65 -11.43
C ARG A 64 -10.14 4.88 -12.19
N LEU A 65 -11.09 4.30 -11.46
CA LEU A 65 -12.26 3.60 -11.99
C LEU A 65 -13.56 4.42 -11.87
N GLY A 66 -13.55 5.51 -11.11
CA GLY A 66 -14.71 6.37 -10.88
C GLY A 66 -14.67 7.03 -9.51
N GLY A 67 -15.85 7.31 -8.94
CA GLY A 67 -16.00 7.94 -7.62
C GLY A 67 -15.77 9.46 -7.63
N ARG A 68 -15.76 10.07 -6.45
CA ARG A 68 -15.59 11.53 -6.32
C ARG A 68 -14.15 11.94 -6.69
N PRO A 69 -13.94 13.01 -7.48
CA PRO A 69 -12.60 13.51 -7.76
C PRO A 69 -11.94 14.06 -6.48
N TYR A 70 -10.60 14.04 -6.42
CA TYR A 70 -9.83 14.62 -5.31
C TYR A 70 -9.86 16.17 -5.31
N GLY A 71 -10.31 16.81 -6.40
CA GLY A 71 -10.46 18.26 -6.55
C GLY A 71 -10.97 18.65 -7.95
N GLU A 72 -11.33 19.92 -8.16
CA GLU A 72 -11.98 20.43 -9.39
C GLU A 72 -11.14 20.31 -10.67
N ASN A 73 -9.83 20.08 -10.56
CA ASN A 73 -8.89 20.11 -11.70
C ASN A 73 -8.25 18.76 -12.06
N GLN A 74 -8.79 17.64 -11.58
CA GLN A 74 -8.17 16.33 -11.83
C GLN A 74 -8.79 15.61 -13.04
N HIS A 75 -7.94 15.27 -14.02
CA HIS A 75 -8.34 14.61 -15.26
C HIS A 75 -9.15 13.32 -15.03
N GLU A 76 -10.26 13.18 -15.78
CA GLU A 76 -11.33 12.25 -15.44
C GLU A 76 -11.05 10.75 -15.73
N SER A 77 -9.94 10.37 -16.35
CA SER A 77 -9.59 8.95 -16.50
C SER A 77 -8.10 8.78 -16.78
N GLY A 78 -7.46 7.79 -16.15
CA GLY A 78 -6.04 7.50 -16.37
C GLY A 78 -5.34 6.82 -15.20
N LEU A 79 -4.02 6.63 -15.37
CA LEU A 79 -3.09 6.24 -14.33
C LEU A 79 -3.11 7.31 -13.23
N HIS A 80 -3.43 6.90 -12.01
CA HIS A 80 -3.47 7.75 -10.84
C HIS A 80 -2.11 7.78 -10.12
N GLU A 81 -1.50 6.61 -9.96
CA GLU A 81 -0.26 6.43 -9.21
C GLU A 81 0.58 5.31 -9.85
N ALA A 82 1.89 5.50 -9.91
CA ALA A 82 2.84 4.43 -10.19
C ALA A 82 3.89 4.38 -9.06
N THR A 83 4.15 3.19 -8.53
CA THR A 83 5.10 2.96 -7.45
C THR A 83 6.11 1.89 -7.84
N PHE A 84 7.39 2.18 -7.62
CA PHE A 84 8.50 1.24 -7.73
C PHE A 84 9.07 1.00 -6.34
N ALA A 85 9.40 -0.25 -6.01
CA ALA A 85 9.92 -0.56 -4.70
C ALA A 85 10.94 -1.68 -4.73
N ALA A 86 11.89 -1.61 -3.82
CA ALA A 86 12.85 -2.66 -3.53
C ALA A 86 12.87 -2.95 -2.03
N ASP A 87 12.96 -4.22 -1.65
CA ASP A 87 13.01 -4.67 -0.27
C ASP A 87 14.02 -5.79 -0.09
N TYR A 88 14.51 -5.96 1.14
CA TYR A 88 15.33 -7.11 1.52
C TYR A 88 14.81 -7.67 2.83
N THR A 89 14.49 -8.96 2.89
CA THR A 89 13.99 -9.61 4.10
C THR A 89 15.07 -10.52 4.69
N TYR A 90 15.54 -10.19 5.88
CA TYR A 90 16.42 -11.04 6.68
C TYR A 90 15.57 -11.77 7.73
N LYS A 91 15.57 -13.11 7.71
CA LYS A 91 14.83 -13.96 8.66
C LYS A 91 15.78 -14.57 9.68
N PHE A 92 15.40 -14.56 10.95
CA PHE A 92 16.16 -15.14 12.05
C PHE A 92 15.20 -15.91 12.97
N GLY A 93 15.06 -17.21 12.68
CA GLY A 93 14.00 -18.03 13.23
C GLY A 93 12.63 -17.52 12.80
N ASN A 94 11.74 -17.34 13.76
CA ASN A 94 10.38 -16.83 13.56
C ASN A 94 10.29 -15.31 13.41
N ALA A 95 11.39 -14.59 13.63
CA ALA A 95 11.49 -13.15 13.50
C ALA A 95 12.07 -12.75 12.13
N TYR A 96 11.77 -11.52 11.70
CA TYR A 96 12.37 -10.95 10.51
C TYR A 96 12.52 -9.43 10.60
N VAL A 97 13.42 -8.90 9.77
CA VAL A 97 13.56 -7.47 9.51
C VAL A 97 13.59 -7.24 7.99
N GLN A 98 12.96 -6.16 7.56
CA GLN A 98 12.79 -5.82 6.16
C GLN A 98 12.94 -4.31 5.94
N PRO A 99 14.14 -3.81 5.59
CA PRO A 99 14.28 -2.51 4.96
C PRO A 99 13.59 -2.51 3.59
N ARG A 100 12.99 -1.37 3.24
CA ARG A 100 12.32 -1.15 1.96
C ARG A 100 12.46 0.30 1.50
N ALA A 101 12.80 0.49 0.24
CA ALA A 101 12.78 1.79 -0.41
C ALA A 101 11.69 1.80 -1.48
N GLU A 102 10.94 2.89 -1.59
CA GLU A 102 9.90 3.06 -2.59
C GLU A 102 9.99 4.44 -3.23
N TYR A 103 9.62 4.53 -4.50
CA TYR A 103 9.39 5.77 -5.20
C TYR A 103 8.00 5.75 -5.79
N THR A 104 7.22 6.78 -5.53
CA THR A 104 5.85 6.92 -6.03
C THR A 104 5.73 8.19 -6.86
N ARG A 105 5.26 8.04 -8.10
CA ARG A 105 4.75 9.15 -8.92
C ARG A 105 3.23 9.21 -8.76
N ASN A 106 2.73 10.28 -8.16
CA ASN A 106 1.32 10.60 -8.17
C ASN A 106 1.03 11.52 -9.36
N VAL A 107 0.35 10.99 -10.37
CA VAL A 107 0.03 11.73 -11.60
C VAL A 107 -1.12 12.71 -11.35
N ALA A 108 -2.06 12.34 -10.48
CA ALA A 108 -3.23 13.14 -10.14
C ALA A 108 -2.85 14.46 -9.47
N ASN A 109 -2.00 14.39 -8.45
CA ASN A 109 -1.57 15.53 -7.64
C ASN A 109 -0.27 16.17 -8.16
N ASP A 110 0.27 15.69 -9.29
CA ASP A 110 1.59 16.04 -9.78
C ASP A 110 2.64 16.07 -8.66
N ALA A 111 2.80 14.94 -7.97
CA ALA A 111 3.73 14.82 -6.85
C ALA A 111 4.64 13.61 -7.00
N ASN A 112 5.84 13.71 -6.42
CA ASN A 112 6.79 12.61 -6.33
C ASN A 112 7.09 12.35 -4.85
N THR A 113 7.02 11.09 -4.44
CA THR A 113 7.27 10.72 -3.04
C THR A 113 8.37 9.66 -2.97
N GLY A 114 9.49 10.01 -2.33
CA GLY A 114 10.50 9.05 -1.91
C GLY A 114 10.13 8.47 -0.55
N LYS A 115 10.23 7.16 -0.37
CA LYS A 115 9.87 6.48 0.88
C LYS A 115 10.97 5.54 1.32
N PHE A 116 11.29 5.57 2.60
CA PHE A 116 12.17 4.60 3.25
C PHE A 116 11.47 4.01 4.45
N ALA A 117 11.41 2.68 4.51
CA ALA A 117 10.72 1.96 5.56
C ALA A 117 11.63 0.88 6.17
N LEU A 118 11.41 0.63 7.46
CA LEU A 118 11.95 -0.52 8.17
C LEU A 118 10.79 -1.25 8.83
N LYS A 119 10.58 -2.49 8.43
CA LYS A 119 9.58 -3.38 9.03
C LYS A 119 10.27 -4.47 9.83
N GLY A 120 9.79 -4.75 11.03
CA GLY A 120 10.15 -5.94 11.80
C GLY A 120 8.91 -6.72 12.18
N GLY A 121 9.04 -8.03 12.35
CA GLY A 121 7.90 -8.84 12.77
C GLY A 121 8.29 -10.21 13.31
N TYR A 122 7.29 -10.91 13.83
CA TYR A 122 7.42 -12.24 14.41
C TYR A 122 6.20 -13.08 14.04
N ASN A 123 6.43 -14.30 13.57
CA ASN A 123 5.39 -15.29 13.27
C ASN A 123 5.45 -16.40 14.32
N PHE A 124 4.40 -16.54 15.12
CA PHE A 124 4.30 -17.60 16.11
C PHE A 124 3.86 -18.91 15.44
N ASP A 125 4.29 -20.05 16.00
CA ASP A 125 4.02 -21.37 15.43
C ASP A 125 2.53 -21.73 15.42
N ASN A 126 1.70 -21.04 16.22
CA ASN A 126 0.24 -21.20 16.27
C ASN A 126 -0.52 -20.34 15.24
N GLY A 127 0.20 -19.74 14.29
CA GLY A 127 -0.36 -18.90 13.22
C GLY A 127 -0.60 -17.44 13.61
N ILE A 128 -0.37 -17.05 14.88
CA ILE A 128 -0.40 -15.64 15.27
C ILE A 128 0.81 -14.94 14.63
N PHE A 129 0.64 -13.68 14.22
CA PHE A 129 1.76 -12.85 13.78
C PHE A 129 1.61 -11.41 14.23
N VAL A 130 2.74 -10.76 14.44
CA VAL A 130 2.83 -9.34 14.75
C VAL A 130 3.90 -8.68 13.90
N ALA A 131 3.70 -7.40 13.57
CA ALA A 131 4.71 -6.60 12.89
C ALA A 131 4.59 -5.12 13.28
N ALA A 132 5.72 -4.44 13.24
CA ALA A 132 5.79 -2.99 13.32
C ALA A 132 6.56 -2.48 12.09
N ARG A 133 6.11 -1.39 11.51
CA ARG A 133 6.82 -0.71 10.43
C ARG A 133 6.89 0.78 10.72
N TYR A 134 8.09 1.33 10.61
CA TYR A 134 8.27 2.76 10.47
C TYR A 134 8.54 3.08 9.00
N ARG A 135 7.96 4.16 8.49
CA ARG A 135 8.19 4.67 7.15
C ARG A 135 8.29 6.19 7.15
N TYR A 136 9.38 6.69 6.62
CA TYR A 136 9.55 8.11 6.30
C TYR A 136 9.17 8.33 4.83
N GLU A 137 8.42 9.39 4.56
CA GLU A 137 7.99 9.78 3.22
C GLU A 137 8.33 11.26 2.99
N ASP A 138 9.01 11.55 1.87
CA ASP A 138 9.31 12.90 1.43
C ASP A 138 8.59 13.16 0.10
N THR A 139 7.55 13.98 0.17
CA THR A 139 6.68 14.31 -0.97
C THR A 139 7.00 15.69 -1.51
N GLN A 140 7.56 15.71 -2.72
CA GLN A 140 7.73 16.90 -3.53
C GLN A 140 6.44 17.16 -4.29
N ASN A 141 5.71 18.19 -3.88
CA ASN A 141 4.50 18.62 -4.57
C ASN A 141 4.86 19.55 -5.72
N ASN A 142 4.16 19.46 -6.85
CA ASN A 142 4.23 20.46 -7.91
C ASN A 142 2.88 21.20 -8.05
N GLY A 143 2.86 22.26 -8.86
CA GLY A 143 1.64 22.97 -9.20
C GLY A 143 0.90 23.57 -7.99
N PHE A 144 -0.42 23.41 -7.95
CA PHE A 144 -1.29 24.03 -6.93
C PHE A 144 -0.94 23.60 -5.49
N SER A 145 -0.64 22.32 -5.29
CA SER A 145 -0.29 21.79 -3.96
C SER A 145 1.05 22.33 -3.44
N LYS A 146 2.00 22.70 -4.32
CA LYS A 146 3.25 23.35 -3.89
C LYS A 146 2.98 24.72 -3.28
N THR A 147 2.04 25.49 -3.83
CA THR A 147 1.69 26.81 -3.28
C THR A 147 1.03 26.68 -1.91
N GLU A 148 0.13 25.72 -1.73
CA GLU A 148 -0.64 25.59 -0.49
C GLU A 148 0.12 24.89 0.66
N LEU A 149 0.86 23.81 0.34
CA LEU A 149 1.49 22.95 1.33
C LEU A 149 3.02 23.04 1.30
N GLY A 150 3.61 23.42 0.17
CA GLY A 150 5.03 23.21 -0.06
C GLY A 150 5.37 21.72 -0.13
N ASP A 151 6.61 21.34 0.22
CA ASP A 151 6.96 19.92 0.35
C ASP A 151 6.41 19.33 1.66
N VAL A 152 6.06 18.05 1.63
CA VAL A 152 5.41 17.37 2.76
C VAL A 152 6.26 16.18 3.21
N LYS A 153 6.67 16.21 4.48
CA LYS A 153 7.41 15.13 5.14
C LYS A 153 6.48 14.39 6.07
N THR A 154 6.36 13.08 5.89
CA THR A 154 5.46 12.24 6.70
C THR A 154 6.24 11.16 7.44
N ASN A 155 6.03 11.09 8.75
CA ASN A 155 6.44 9.97 9.57
C ASN A 155 5.22 9.06 9.74
N ARG A 156 5.35 7.80 9.32
CA ARG A 156 4.28 6.82 9.40
C ARG A 156 4.70 5.63 10.24
N THR A 157 3.83 5.22 11.14
CA THR A 157 3.97 3.98 11.92
C THR A 157 2.80 3.06 11.63
N ASP A 158 3.08 1.80 11.34
CA ASP A 158 2.10 0.73 11.20
C ASP A 158 2.33 -0.32 12.29
N LEU A 159 1.28 -0.70 13.00
CA LEU A 159 1.28 -1.79 13.97
C LEU A 159 0.27 -2.85 13.52
N THR A 160 0.77 -4.01 13.12
CA THR A 160 -0.03 -5.12 12.63
C THR A 160 -0.06 -6.26 13.64
N ALA A 161 -1.24 -6.81 13.87
CA ALA A 161 -1.42 -8.09 14.55
C ALA A 161 -2.46 -8.93 13.80
N GLY A 162 -2.26 -10.24 13.75
CA GLY A 162 -3.17 -11.12 13.06
C GLY A 162 -2.99 -12.58 13.41
N TRP A 163 -3.81 -13.39 12.78
CA TRP A 163 -3.76 -14.84 12.86
C TRP A 163 -4.07 -15.43 11.49
N ALA A 164 -3.33 -16.47 11.10
CA ALA A 164 -3.56 -17.25 9.90
C ALA A 164 -3.75 -18.71 10.29
N GLY A 165 -4.94 -19.24 10.03
CA GLY A 165 -5.23 -20.67 10.14
C GLY A 165 -5.16 -21.37 8.79
N ASP A 166 -5.66 -22.61 8.78
CA ASP A 166 -5.56 -23.49 7.61
C ASP A 166 -6.37 -22.99 6.40
N ILE A 167 -7.50 -22.31 6.63
CA ILE A 167 -8.43 -21.86 5.57
C ILE A 167 -8.52 -20.34 5.49
N VAL A 168 -8.49 -19.68 6.65
CA VAL A 168 -8.73 -18.23 6.75
C VAL A 168 -7.68 -17.59 7.65
N GLY A 169 -7.29 -16.39 7.29
CA GLY A 169 -6.56 -15.48 8.16
C GLY A 169 -7.29 -14.16 8.33
N ILE A 170 -7.01 -13.51 9.45
CA ILE A 170 -7.48 -12.18 9.80
C ILE A 170 -6.31 -11.34 10.31
N SER A 171 -6.29 -10.06 9.97
CA SER A 171 -5.32 -9.12 10.49
C SER A 171 -5.93 -7.75 10.74
N PHE A 172 -5.37 -7.07 11.74
CA PHE A 172 -5.66 -5.70 12.09
C PHE A 172 -4.36 -4.90 11.96
N ASN A 173 -4.44 -3.74 11.33
CA ASN A 173 -3.30 -2.85 11.18
C ASN A 173 -3.70 -1.42 11.57
N TYR A 174 -3.12 -0.94 12.67
CA TYR A 174 -3.24 0.44 13.09
C TYR A 174 -2.17 1.28 12.40
N ILE A 175 -2.57 2.39 11.78
CA ILE A 175 -1.71 3.26 11.01
C ILE A 175 -1.78 4.64 11.63
N ASN A 176 -0.64 5.19 12.02
CA ASN A 176 -0.50 6.57 12.43
C ASN A 176 0.40 7.31 11.44
N LYS A 177 -0.02 8.48 10.99
CA LYS A 177 0.73 9.37 10.11
C LYS A 177 0.83 10.73 10.76
N ASP A 178 2.03 11.27 10.83
CA ASP A 178 2.31 12.64 11.24
C ASP A 178 3.04 13.34 10.10
N ALA A 179 2.32 14.23 9.41
CA ALA A 179 2.78 14.91 8.21
C ALA A 179 3.01 16.40 8.48
N ASN A 180 4.23 16.86 8.23
CA ASN A 180 4.63 18.25 8.29
C ASN A 180 4.72 18.81 6.87
N ALA A 181 3.96 19.86 6.60
CA ALA A 181 3.98 20.58 5.32
C ALA A 181 4.76 21.89 5.49
N GLU A 182 5.65 22.19 4.56
CA GLU A 182 6.54 23.36 4.57
C GLU A 182 5.79 24.69 4.80
N HIS A 183 4.58 24.83 4.25
CA HIS A 183 3.77 26.05 4.36
C HIS A 183 2.69 26.01 5.46
N LYS A 184 2.70 25.00 6.35
CA LYS A 184 1.74 24.87 7.44
C LYS A 184 2.46 24.88 8.79
N ASN A 185 1.84 25.54 9.77
CA ASN A 185 2.41 25.69 11.11
C ASN A 185 2.17 24.48 12.01
N ASN A 186 1.09 23.72 11.78
CA ASN A 186 0.78 22.50 12.52
C ASN A 186 1.01 21.29 11.62
N ASN A 187 1.03 20.10 12.21
CA ASN A 187 1.11 18.85 11.47
C ASN A 187 -0.29 18.28 11.20
N LEU A 188 -0.43 17.63 10.06
CA LEU A 188 -1.55 16.75 9.76
C LEU A 188 -1.33 15.42 10.48
N LYS A 189 -2.24 15.06 11.37
CA LYS A 189 -2.22 13.78 12.09
C LYS A 189 -3.39 12.93 11.63
N VAL A 190 -3.07 11.74 11.11
CA VAL A 190 -4.07 10.80 10.57
C VAL A 190 -3.90 9.45 11.25
N ASN A 191 -5.00 8.91 11.77
CA ASN A 191 -5.09 7.55 12.25
C ASN A 191 -6.03 6.73 11.37
N GLU A 192 -5.63 5.50 11.07
CA GLU A 192 -6.42 4.55 10.29
C GLU A 192 -6.35 3.16 10.94
N LEU A 193 -7.42 2.38 10.79
CA LEU A 193 -7.53 1.03 11.29
C LEU A 193 -8.01 0.17 10.14
N GLU A 194 -7.13 -0.72 9.70
CA GLU A 194 -7.38 -1.65 8.63
C GLU A 194 -7.67 -3.03 9.20
N THR A 195 -8.76 -3.64 8.77
CA THR A 195 -9.11 -5.02 9.03
C THR A 195 -9.11 -5.78 7.71
N LYS A 196 -8.35 -6.86 7.63
CA LYS A 196 -8.23 -7.69 6.44
C LYS A 196 -8.54 -9.15 6.76
N VAL A 197 -9.38 -9.77 5.94
CA VAL A 197 -9.70 -11.19 5.96
C VAL A 197 -9.26 -11.81 4.63
N PHE A 198 -8.56 -12.93 4.68
CA PHE A 198 -7.97 -13.57 3.50
C PHE A 198 -8.03 -15.10 3.58
N LEU A 199 -8.03 -15.77 2.43
CA LEU A 199 -8.02 -17.23 2.36
C LEU A 199 -6.60 -17.77 2.20
N THR A 200 -6.23 -18.79 2.97
CA THR A 200 -4.86 -19.34 3.03
C THR A 200 -4.70 -20.65 2.26
N ASN A 201 -5.79 -21.29 1.86
CA ASN A 201 -5.80 -22.66 1.31
C ASN A 201 -5.93 -22.76 -0.22
N LEU A 202 -5.66 -21.67 -0.96
CA LEU A 202 -5.84 -21.62 -2.42
C LEU A 202 -4.50 -21.63 -3.19
N GLY A 203 -3.48 -22.27 -2.60
CA GLY A 203 -2.15 -22.41 -3.20
C GLY A 203 -1.49 -21.05 -3.43
N SER A 204 -1.11 -20.76 -4.67
CA SER A 204 -0.48 -19.49 -5.05
C SER A 204 -1.40 -18.27 -4.96
N TYR A 205 -2.70 -18.46 -4.72
CA TYR A 205 -3.68 -17.37 -4.68
C TYR A 205 -4.14 -17.11 -3.25
N GLN A 206 -4.20 -15.83 -2.88
CA GLN A 206 -4.74 -15.38 -1.60
C GLN A 206 -5.78 -14.27 -1.84
N PRO A 207 -7.04 -14.64 -2.14
CA PRO A 207 -8.15 -13.71 -2.16
C PRO A 207 -8.37 -13.06 -0.80
N TYR A 208 -8.79 -11.80 -0.80
CA TYR A 208 -9.05 -11.05 0.42
C TYR A 208 -10.11 -9.96 0.27
N VAL A 209 -10.67 -9.61 1.42
CA VAL A 209 -11.43 -8.38 1.64
C VAL A 209 -10.76 -7.58 2.75
N GLN A 210 -10.73 -6.27 2.56
CA GLN A 210 -10.15 -5.34 3.51
C GLN A 210 -11.11 -4.17 3.70
N TYR A 211 -11.31 -3.79 4.95
CA TYR A 211 -12.00 -2.57 5.36
C TYR A 211 -11.03 -1.66 6.09
N THR A 212 -11.07 -0.38 5.81
CA THR A 212 -10.22 0.61 6.51
C THR A 212 -11.10 1.74 7.00
N GLN A 213 -11.17 1.91 8.33
CA GLN A 213 -11.67 3.14 8.94
C GLN A 213 -10.56 4.18 8.88
N LYS A 214 -10.85 5.33 8.27
CA LYS A 214 -9.89 6.41 8.07
C LYS A 214 -10.27 7.63 8.88
N ASN A 215 -9.24 8.36 9.29
CA ASN A 215 -9.34 9.66 9.94
C ASN A 215 -10.02 9.66 11.32
N PHE A 216 -10.09 8.53 12.02
CA PHE A 216 -10.59 8.57 13.40
C PHE A 216 -9.57 9.31 14.28
N ASP A 217 -10.05 10.14 15.21
CA ASP A 217 -9.19 10.94 16.10
C ASP A 217 -8.04 11.65 15.34
N SER A 218 -8.36 12.21 14.18
CA SER A 218 -7.38 12.81 13.26
C SER A 218 -7.57 14.31 13.17
N THR A 219 -6.48 15.05 13.00
CA THR A 219 -6.47 16.52 12.99
C THR A 219 -5.77 17.05 11.76
N GLY A 220 -6.38 18.03 11.10
CA GLY A 220 -5.84 18.71 9.94
C GLY A 220 -4.73 19.70 10.27
N TYR A 221 -4.15 20.30 9.23
CA TYR A 221 -3.11 21.35 9.36
C TYR A 221 -3.58 22.62 10.07
N ASP A 222 -4.90 22.84 10.14
CA ASP A 222 -5.57 23.92 10.87
C ASP A 222 -5.94 23.52 12.31
N SER A 223 -5.51 22.34 12.76
CA SER A 223 -5.91 21.71 14.03
C SER A 223 -7.39 21.35 14.14
N SER A 224 -8.15 21.43 13.04
CA SER A 224 -9.54 20.99 13.03
C SER A 224 -9.64 19.47 12.94
N PRO A 225 -10.62 18.84 13.60
CA PRO A 225 -10.92 17.43 13.39
C PRO A 225 -11.17 17.12 11.91
N ILE A 226 -10.54 16.07 11.41
CA ILE A 226 -10.79 15.58 10.06
C ILE A 226 -12.01 14.69 10.10
N LYS A 227 -12.87 14.81 9.09
CA LYS A 227 -14.04 13.96 8.96
C LYS A 227 -13.66 12.50 8.74
N ASP A 228 -14.25 11.62 9.55
CA ASP A 228 -14.19 10.17 9.39
C ASP A 228 -14.57 9.73 7.96
N ASP A 229 -13.73 8.86 7.41
CA ASP A 229 -13.94 8.25 6.10
C ASP A 229 -13.76 6.73 6.16
N SER A 230 -14.09 6.04 5.08
CA SER A 230 -13.89 4.60 4.99
C SER A 230 -13.53 4.14 3.59
N GLN A 231 -12.88 2.99 3.53
CA GLN A 231 -12.45 2.32 2.31
C GLN A 231 -12.73 0.83 2.39
N ILE A 232 -13.15 0.24 1.27
CA ILE A 232 -13.23 -1.20 1.08
C ILE A 232 -12.30 -1.58 -0.07
N LYS A 233 -11.46 -2.59 0.12
CA LYS A 233 -10.59 -3.16 -0.91
C LYS A 233 -10.86 -4.65 -1.06
N LEU A 234 -11.04 -5.08 -2.30
CA LEU A 234 -11.21 -6.49 -2.69
C LEU A 234 -10.09 -6.86 -3.63
N GLY A 235 -9.39 -7.96 -3.38
CA GLY A 235 -8.26 -8.33 -4.22
C GLY A 235 -7.83 -9.78 -4.11
N VAL A 236 -6.87 -10.14 -4.94
CA VAL A 236 -6.18 -11.42 -4.91
C VAL A 236 -4.68 -11.15 -4.98
N SER A 237 -3.96 -11.55 -3.93
CA SER A 237 -2.50 -11.59 -3.96
C SER A 237 -2.05 -12.94 -4.53
N MET A 238 -0.94 -12.94 -5.26
CA MET A 238 -0.40 -14.10 -5.96
C MET A 238 1.09 -14.25 -5.66
N LYS A 239 1.54 -15.48 -5.41
CA LYS A 239 2.96 -15.83 -5.33
C LYS A 239 3.19 -17.18 -6.04
N PHE A 240 3.98 -17.16 -7.11
CA PHE A 240 4.36 -18.33 -7.92
C PHE A 240 5.82 -18.65 -7.71
#